data_AF-A0A6I9ISS4-F1
#
_entry.id   AF-A0A6I9ISS4-F1
#
_cell.length_a   1.000
_cell.length_b   1.000
_cell.length_c   1.000
_cell.angle_alpha   90.00
_cell.angle_beta   90.00
_cell.angle_gamma   90.00
#
_symmetry.space_group_name_H-M   'P 1'
#
loop_
_entity.id
_entity.type
_entity.pdbx_description
1 polymer ?
#
loop_
_entity_poly.entity_id
_entity_poly.type
_entity_poly.pdbx_seq_one_letter_code
_entity_poly.pdbx_strand_id
1 'polypeptide(L)'
;AAQSTAPLGLSSQWLVGFSFFLFPGASFSLRSRYRPQHVFFGAAIFLLSVGTALLGLKEALLFELGAKYSAFEPEGVLANVLGLLLAAFGAVVLYILTRADWKRPLQAEEQALSMDFKTLT
;
A
#
# COMPACT_ATOMS: atom_id res chain seq x y z
N ALA A 1 -14.50 -20.70 3.25
CA ALA A 1 -13.44 -20.10 4.07
C ALA A 1 -12.31 -19.64 3.15
N ALA A 2 -12.36 -18.39 2.69
CA ALA A 2 -11.26 -17.80 1.93
C ALA A 2 -10.16 -17.48 2.95
N GLN A 3 -9.02 -18.18 2.85
CA GLN A 3 -7.86 -17.90 3.67
C GLN A 3 -7.36 -16.50 3.29
N SER A 4 -7.62 -15.51 4.13
CA SER A 4 -7.19 -14.13 3.92
C SER A 4 -5.66 -14.11 3.89
N THR A 5 -5.09 -13.99 2.69
CA THR A 5 -3.64 -13.92 2.45
C THR A 5 -3.08 -12.50 2.70
N ALA A 6 -3.95 -11.51 2.83
CA ALA A 6 -3.61 -10.12 3.10
C ALA A 6 -2.75 -9.88 4.37
N PRO A 7 -3.06 -10.46 5.55
CA PRO A 7 -2.28 -10.22 6.77
C PRO A 7 -0.84 -10.77 6.71
N LEU A 8 -0.59 -11.83 5.93
CA LEU A 8 0.74 -12.44 5.79
C LEU A 8 1.68 -11.57 4.96
N GLY A 9 1.16 -10.95 3.89
CA GLY A 9 1.90 -10.01 3.06
C GLY A 9 2.31 -8.74 3.83
N LEU A 10 1.39 -8.17 4.61
CA LEU A 10 1.65 -6.96 5.40
C LEU A 10 2.76 -7.18 6.45
N SER A 11 2.68 -8.28 7.20
CA SER A 11 3.65 -8.61 8.25
C SER A 11 5.06 -8.81 7.68
N SER A 12 5.15 -9.52 6.55
CA SER A 12 6.42 -9.76 5.86
C SER A 12 7.00 -8.47 5.27
N GLN A 13 6.16 -7.65 4.61
CA GLN A 13 6.54 -6.36 4.06
C GLN A 13 7.10 -5.42 5.13
N TRP A 14 6.44 -5.37 6.29
CA TRP A 14 6.83 -4.52 7.42
C TRP A 14 8.14 -4.99 8.04
N LEU A 15 8.29 -6.28 8.34
CA LEU A 15 9.51 -6.84 8.93
C LEU A 15 10.74 -6.63 8.03
N VAL A 16 10.56 -6.85 6.73
CA VAL A 16 11.64 -6.68 5.76
C VAL A 16 11.96 -5.20 5.52
N GLY A 17 10.94 -4.34 5.43
CA GLY A 17 11.13 -2.89 5.36
C GLY A 17 11.86 -2.33 6.59
N PHE A 18 11.47 -2.75 7.78
CA PHE A 18 12.11 -2.39 9.04
C PHE A 18 13.58 -2.83 9.08
N SER A 19 13.84 -4.09 8.73
CA SER A 19 15.19 -4.67 8.78
C SER A 19 16.17 -4.01 7.80
N PHE A 20 15.72 -3.63 6.61
CA PHE A 20 16.60 -3.02 5.61
C PHE A 20 16.69 -1.50 5.69
N PHE A 21 15.61 -0.78 6.04
CA PHE A 21 15.60 0.68 6.01
C PHE A 21 15.76 1.36 7.36
N LEU A 22 15.41 0.71 8.47
CA LEU A 22 15.57 1.28 9.83
C LEU A 22 16.82 0.77 10.54
N PHE A 23 17.27 -0.46 10.27
CA PHE A 23 18.45 -1.02 10.93
C PHE A 23 19.75 -0.57 10.22
N PRO A 24 20.76 -0.04 10.95
CA PRO A 24 21.95 0.56 10.34
C PRO A 24 22.85 -0.44 9.61
N GLY A 25 22.78 -1.74 9.93
CA GLY A 25 23.71 -2.78 9.45
C GLY A 25 23.53 -3.28 8.01
N ALA A 26 22.47 -2.91 7.27
CA ALA A 26 22.34 -3.32 5.88
C ALA A 26 23.29 -2.53 4.96
N SER A 27 23.85 -3.15 3.92
CA SER A 27 24.73 -2.45 2.98
C SER A 27 23.94 -1.56 2.02
N PHE A 28 24.55 -0.46 1.55
CA PHE A 28 23.91 0.50 0.62
C PHE A 28 23.45 -0.17 -0.68
N SER A 29 24.25 -1.12 -1.21
CA SER A 29 23.92 -1.92 -2.39
C SER A 29 22.65 -2.76 -2.22
N LEU A 30 22.48 -3.39 -1.05
CA LEU A 30 21.30 -4.22 -0.75
C LEU A 30 20.03 -3.38 -0.63
N ARG A 31 20.11 -2.22 0.03
CA ARG A 31 19.00 -1.26 0.15
C ARG A 31 18.58 -0.73 -1.22
N SER A 32 19.53 -0.43 -2.10
CA SER A 32 19.26 0.05 -3.47
C SER A 32 18.50 -0.99 -4.29
N ARG A 33 18.91 -2.27 -4.22
CA ARG A 33 18.26 -3.37 -4.95
C ARG A 33 16.88 -3.74 -4.41
N TYR A 34 16.67 -3.64 -3.09
CA TYR A 34 15.40 -4.01 -2.46
C TYR A 34 14.34 -2.90 -2.52
N ARG A 35 14.75 -1.63 -2.61
CA ARG A 35 13.85 -0.46 -2.70
C ARG A 35 12.75 -0.57 -3.77
N PRO A 36 13.02 -0.92 -5.05
CA PRO A 36 11.95 -1.05 -6.05
C PRO A 36 10.96 -2.18 -5.71
N GLN A 37 11.45 -3.29 -5.15
CA GLN A 37 10.61 -4.41 -4.75
C GLN A 37 9.69 -4.05 -3.58
N HIS A 38 10.22 -3.32 -2.59
CA HIS A 38 9.44 -2.83 -1.45
C HIS A 38 8.33 -1.87 -1.90
N VAL A 39 8.63 -0.92 -2.79
CA VAL A 39 7.61 0.00 -3.32
C VAL A 39 6.52 -0.76 -4.07
N PHE A 40 6.89 -1.72 -4.93
CA PHE A 40 5.94 -2.52 -5.68
C PHE A 40 5.00 -3.32 -4.77
N PHE A 41 5.55 -4.10 -3.84
CA PHE A 41 4.71 -4.90 -2.93
C PHE A 41 3.90 -4.02 -1.97
N GLY A 42 4.42 -2.86 -1.57
CA GLY A 42 3.68 -1.91 -0.74
C GLY A 42 2.43 -1.40 -1.46
N ALA A 43 2.56 -1.00 -2.73
CA ALA A 43 1.43 -0.59 -3.55
C ALA A 43 0.43 -1.75 -3.79
N ALA A 44 0.94 -2.96 -4.05
CA ALA A 44 0.11 -4.14 -4.26
C ALA A 44 -0.70 -4.52 -3.01
N ILE A 45 -0.07 -4.55 -1.83
CA ILE A 45 -0.74 -4.83 -0.55
C ILE A 45 -1.78 -3.76 -0.24
N PHE A 46 -1.48 -2.49 -0.48
CA PHE A 46 -2.42 -1.39 -0.32
C PHE A 46 -3.67 -1.57 -1.20
N LEU A 47 -3.48 -1.86 -2.49
CA LEU A 47 -4.59 -2.11 -3.42
C LEU A 47 -5.43 -3.32 -3.00
N LEU A 48 -4.77 -4.43 -2.60
CA LEU A 48 -5.47 -5.63 -2.11
C LEU A 48 -6.24 -5.36 -0.81
N SER A 49 -5.70 -4.53 0.09
CA SER A 49 -6.38 -4.14 1.33
C SER A 49 -7.63 -3.31 1.04
N VAL A 50 -7.55 -2.32 0.15
CA VAL A 50 -8.72 -1.55 -0.31
C VAL A 50 -9.77 -2.46 -0.95
N GLY A 51 -9.35 -3.37 -1.83
CA GLY A 51 -10.26 -4.36 -2.45
C GLY A 51 -10.93 -5.28 -1.43
N THR A 52 -10.19 -5.74 -0.43
CA THR A 52 -10.71 -6.60 0.65
C THR A 52 -11.73 -5.85 1.51
N ALA A 53 -11.47 -4.58 1.85
CA ALA A 53 -12.41 -3.75 2.59
C ALA A 53 -13.71 -3.49 1.81
N LEU A 54 -13.60 -3.22 0.50
CA LEU A 54 -14.78 -3.07 -0.37
C LEU A 54 -15.60 -4.35 -0.49
N LEU A 55 -14.93 -5.51 -0.56
CA LEU A 55 -15.61 -6.82 -0.60
C LEU A 55 -16.33 -7.08 0.73
N GLY A 56 -15.66 -6.89 1.87
CA GLY A 56 -16.27 -7.07 3.19
C GLY A 56 -17.45 -6.12 3.43
N LEU A 57 -17.37 -4.87 2.96
CA LEU A 57 -18.47 -3.91 3.04
C LEU A 57 -19.69 -4.38 2.21
N LYS A 58 -19.47 -4.92 1.01
CA LYS A 58 -20.54 -5.49 0.19
C LYS A 58 -21.16 -6.74 0.82
N GLU A 59 -20.33 -7.64 1.36
CA GLU A 59 -20.81 -8.83 2.06
C GLU A 59 -21.67 -8.45 3.27
N ALA A 60 -21.24 -7.49 4.08
CA ALA A 60 -22.00 -6.98 5.21
C ALA A 60 -23.36 -6.42 4.78
N LEU A 61 -23.39 -5.60 3.72
CA LEU A 61 -24.65 -5.05 3.18
C LEU A 61 -25.60 -6.12 2.65
N LEU A 62 -25.08 -7.14 1.98
CA LEU A 62 -25.90 -8.24 1.47
C LEU A 62 -26.46 -9.11 2.60
N PHE A 63 -25.70 -9.32 3.69
CA PHE A 63 -26.16 -10.09 4.84
C PHE A 63 -27.19 -9.33 5.69
N GLU A 64 -26.99 -8.04 5.95
CA GLU A 64 -27.89 -7.24 6.80
C GLU A 64 -29.17 -6.82 6.06
N LEU A 65 -29.04 -6.29 4.84
CA LEU A 65 -30.18 -5.73 4.09
C LEU A 65 -30.85 -6.77 3.18
N GLY A 66 -30.11 -7.75 2.67
CA GLY A 66 -30.64 -8.79 1.78
C GLY A 66 -31.47 -8.22 0.63
N ALA A 67 -32.74 -8.64 0.52
CA ALA A 67 -33.67 -8.16 -0.50
C ALA A 67 -34.01 -6.66 -0.38
N LYS A 68 -33.86 -6.05 0.80
CA LYS A 68 -34.08 -4.62 1.03
C LYS A 68 -32.93 -3.75 0.52
N TYR A 69 -31.80 -4.35 0.14
CA TYR A 69 -30.69 -3.61 -0.47
C TYR A 69 -31.12 -2.82 -1.71
N SER A 70 -31.97 -3.41 -2.54
CA SER A 70 -32.53 -2.76 -3.75
C SER A 70 -33.53 -1.65 -3.44
N ALA A 71 -34.00 -1.53 -2.20
CA ALA A 71 -34.90 -0.47 -1.77
C ALA A 71 -34.17 0.83 -1.39
N PHE A 72 -32.83 0.86 -1.48
CA PHE A 72 -32.00 2.03 -1.15
C PHE A 72 -32.25 2.58 0.25
N GLU A 73 -32.35 1.69 1.24
CA GLU A 73 -32.40 2.08 2.64
C GLU A 73 -31.20 2.99 3.00
N PRO A 74 -31.36 3.99 3.88
CA PRO A 74 -30.33 4.98 4.18
C PRO A 74 -28.98 4.37 4.58
N GLU A 75 -29.00 3.23 5.28
CA GLU A 75 -27.82 2.47 5.66
C GLU A 75 -27.03 1.95 4.44
N GLY A 76 -27.73 1.37 3.45
CA GLY A 76 -27.12 0.90 2.22
C GLY A 76 -26.55 2.03 1.37
N VAL A 77 -27.22 3.18 1.34
CA VAL A 77 -26.71 4.39 0.66
C VAL A 77 -25.45 4.90 1.36
N LEU A 78 -25.45 5.02 2.68
CA LEU A 78 -24.30 5.48 3.46
C LEU A 78 -23.07 4.57 3.26
N ALA A 79 -23.28 3.26 3.32
CA ALA A 79 -22.20 2.29 3.11
C ALA A 79 -21.67 2.33 1.67
N ASN A 80 -22.52 2.50 0.66
CA ASN A 80 -22.06 2.68 -0.72
C ASN A 80 -21.23 3.95 -0.90
N VAL A 81 -21.65 5.07 -0.29
CA VAL A 81 -20.86 6.31 -0.28
C VAL A 81 -19.51 6.08 0.39
N LEU A 82 -19.47 5.39 1.53
CA LEU A 82 -18.22 5.03 2.20
C LEU A 82 -17.31 4.18 1.30
N GLY A 83 -17.87 3.20 0.59
CA GLY A 83 -17.12 2.40 -0.39
C GLY A 83 -16.55 3.24 -1.53
N LEU A 84 -17.32 4.19 -2.07
CA LEU A 84 -16.83 5.12 -3.10
C LEU A 84 -15.72 6.03 -2.58
N LEU A 85 -15.86 6.57 -1.36
CA LEU A 85 -14.82 7.38 -0.73
C LEU A 85 -13.53 6.58 -0.51
N LEU A 86 -13.64 5.32 -0.07
CA LEU A 86 -12.48 4.44 0.10
C LEU A 86 -11.78 4.14 -1.24
N ALA A 87 -12.54 3.89 -2.29
CA ALA A 87 -12.00 3.69 -3.63
C ALA A 87 -11.30 4.96 -4.16
N ALA A 88 -11.92 6.13 -3.99
CA ALA A 88 -11.34 7.41 -4.35
C ALA A 88 -10.04 7.69 -3.58
N PHE A 89 -10.02 7.42 -2.26
CA PHE A 89 -8.83 7.52 -1.44
C PHE A 89 -7.71 6.61 -1.96
N GLY A 90 -8.03 5.35 -2.26
CA GLY A 90 -7.07 4.40 -2.84
C GLY A 90 -6.48 4.90 -4.16
N ALA A 91 -7.33 5.42 -5.06
CA ALA A 91 -6.90 5.97 -6.34
C ALA A 91 -5.99 7.20 -6.18
N VAL A 92 -6.34 8.13 -5.28
CA VAL A 92 -5.51 9.29 -4.98
C VAL A 92 -4.15 8.84 -4.47
N VAL A 93 -4.08 7.98 -3.45
CA VAL A 93 -2.80 7.49 -2.89
C VAL A 93 -1.91 6.86 -3.97
N LEU A 94 -2.47 6.00 -4.83
CA LEU A 94 -1.71 5.39 -5.93
C LEU A 94 -1.23 6.42 -6.96
N TYR A 95 -2.05 7.43 -7.25
CA TYR A 95 -1.63 8.54 -8.10
C TYR A 95 -0.46 9.32 -7.49
N ILE A 96 -0.53 9.66 -6.20
CA ILE A 96 0.58 10.33 -5.48
C ILE A 96 1.85 9.46 -5.58
N LEU A 97 1.74 8.16 -5.33
CA LEU A 97 2.88 7.23 -5.35
C LEU A 97 3.56 7.09 -6.73
N THR A 98 2.84 7.33 -7.82
CA THR A 98 3.36 7.22 -9.18
C THR A 98 3.97 8.52 -9.71
N ARG A 99 3.80 9.65 -9.02
CA ARG A 99 4.35 10.95 -9.41
C ARG A 99 5.84 11.04 -9.08
N ALA A 100 6.68 10.90 -10.12
CA ALA A 100 8.13 11.02 -10.00
C ALA A 100 8.57 12.41 -9.49
N ASP A 101 7.86 13.47 -9.87
CA ASP A 101 8.16 14.86 -9.48
C ASP A 101 7.97 15.12 -7.98
N TRP A 102 7.22 14.27 -7.29
CA TRP A 102 6.94 14.39 -5.85
C TRP A 102 7.84 13.48 -5.01
N LYS A 103 8.75 12.78 -5.67
CA LYS A 103 9.71 11.91 -4.99
C LYS A 103 10.69 12.78 -4.20
N ARG A 104 10.97 12.39 -2.95
CA ARG A 104 11.94 13.08 -2.10
C ARG A 104 13.30 13.17 -2.82
N PRO A 105 13.90 14.37 -2.97
CA PRO A 105 15.25 14.51 -3.52
C PRO A 105 16.27 13.87 -2.57
N LEU A 106 17.33 13.28 -3.15
CA LEU A 106 18.44 12.73 -2.37
C LEU A 106 19.13 13.86 -1.61
N GLN A 107 19.41 13.66 -0.32
CA GLN A 107 20.16 14.64 0.46
C GLN A 107 21.64 14.67 0.01
N ALA A 108 22.30 15.82 0.16
CA ALA A 108 23.69 16.02 -0.28
C ALA A 108 24.66 14.97 0.30
N GLU A 109 24.42 14.53 1.53
CA GLU A 109 25.19 13.47 2.20
C GLU A 109 25.00 12.09 1.53
N GLU A 110 23.78 11.76 1.11
CA GLU A 110 23.46 10.53 0.38
C GLU A 110 24.01 10.57 -1.05
N GLN A 111 24.03 11.76 -1.66
CA GLN A 111 24.65 12.00 -2.98
C GLN A 111 26.16 11.80 -2.90
N ALA A 112 26.83 12.38 -1.90
CA ALA A 112 28.27 12.21 -1.70
C ALA A 112 28.66 10.73 -1.47
N LEU A 113 27.92 10.01 -0.63
CA LEU A 113 28.08 8.56 -0.42
C LEU A 113 27.87 7.74 -1.70
N SER A 114 26.89 8.13 -2.53
CA SER A 114 26.62 7.43 -3.79
C SER A 114 27.70 7.66 -4.87
N MET A 115 28.30 8.85 -4.87
CA MET A 115 29.39 9.22 -5.79
C MET A 115 30.68 8.51 -5.41
N ASP A 116 31.03 8.49 -4.12
CA ASP A 116 32.22 7.81 -3.59
C ASP A 116 32.24 6.32 -3.95
N PHE A 117 31.10 5.62 -3.77
CA PHE A 117 30.96 4.21 -4.13
C PHE A 117 31.15 3.95 -5.64
N LYS A 118 30.73 4.89 -6.50
CA LYS A 118 30.84 4.76 -7.96
C LYS A 118 32.29 4.90 -8.45
N THR A 119 33.15 5.53 -7.67
CA THR A 119 34.60 5.63 -7.92
C THR A 119 35.37 4.38 -7.48
N LEU A 120 34.77 3.52 -6.65
CA LEU A 120 35.39 2.32 -6.09
C LEU A 120 35.01 1.02 -6.84
N THR A 121 34.27 1.12 -7.94
CA THR A 121 33.86 0.01 -8.83
C THR A 121 34.20 0.34 -10.28
#